data_AF-A0A537RGZ2-F1
#
_entry.id   AF-A0A537RGZ2-F1
#
_cell.length_a   1.000
_cell.length_b   1.000
_cell.length_c   1.000
_cell.angle_alpha   90.00
_cell.angle_beta   90.00
_cell.angle_gamma   90.00
#
_symmetry.space_group_name_H-M   'P 1'
#
loop_
_entity.id
_entity.type
_entity.pdbx_description
1 polymer ?
#
loop_
_entity_poly.entity_id
_entity_poly.type
_entity_poly.pdbx_seq_one_letter_code
_entity_poly.pdbx_strand_id
1 'polypeptide(L)' 'MGTMNFSIPDDVKEAFNKAFEGENKSAVITRLMVRAIEEEERTRRSRDFVERLRQIRARGRPVTEDEIRRAREELRK' A
#
# COMPACT_ATOMS: atom_id res chain seq x y z
N MET A 1 20.64 16.48 8.26
CA MET A 1 19.81 16.42 7.03
C MET A 1 20.65 15.72 5.97
N GLY A 2 20.10 14.72 5.28
CA GLY A 2 20.81 14.06 4.17
C GLY A 2 20.51 14.75 2.84
N THR A 3 21.49 14.81 1.95
CA THR A 3 21.30 15.32 0.58
C THR A 3 21.15 14.15 -0.37
N MET A 4 20.11 14.18 -1.20
CA MET A 4 19.88 13.19 -2.26
C MET A 4 19.74 13.95 -3.59
N ASN A 5 20.47 13.49 -4.61
CA ASN A 5 20.47 14.12 -5.93
C ASN A 5 19.66 13.27 -6.89
N PHE A 6 18.79 13.91 -7.67
CA PHE A 6 17.97 13.26 -8.68
C PHE A 6 18.08 14.02 -10.00
N SER A 7 18.14 13.29 -11.10
CA SER A 7 17.95 13.85 -12.44
C SER A 7 16.47 13.74 -12.80
N ILE A 8 15.88 14.88 -13.13
CA ILE A 8 14.51 14.98 -13.65
C ILE A 8 14.54 15.74 -14.97
N PRO A 9 13.59 15.48 -15.88
CA PRO A 9 13.41 16.30 -17.08
C PRO A 9 13.25 17.79 -16.76
N ASP A 10 13.78 18.66 -17.62
CA ASP A 10 13.77 20.10 -17.39
C ASP A 10 12.36 20.68 -17.36
N ASP A 11 11.46 20.19 -18.21
CA ASP A 11 10.05 20.56 -18.23
C ASP A 11 9.35 20.25 -16.89
N VAL A 12 9.64 19.09 -16.30
CA VAL A 12 9.13 18.70 -14.98
C VAL A 12 9.68 19.61 -13.88
N LYS A 13 10.98 19.93 -13.94
CA LYS A 13 11.62 20.84 -12.99
C LYS A 13 11.00 22.24 -13.05
N GLU A 14 10.78 22.76 -14.25
CA GLU A 14 10.16 24.08 -14.46
C GLU A 14 8.71 24.10 -13.97
N ALA A 15 7.92 23.09 -14.33
CA ALA A 15 6.54 22.96 -13.87
C ALA A 15 6.45 22.89 -12.34
N PHE A 16 7.32 22.10 -11.70
CA PHE A 16 7.39 22.00 -10.25
C PHE A 16 7.78 23.33 -9.60
N ASN A 17 8.81 23.99 -10.12
CA ASN A 17 9.27 25.27 -9.60
C ASN A 17 8.19 26.36 -9.68
N LYS A 18 7.42 26.38 -10.77
CA LYS A 18 6.30 27.31 -10.97
C LYS A 18 5.11 26.99 -10.06
N ALA A 19 4.77 25.71 -9.91
CA ALA A 19 3.62 25.29 -9.11
C ALA A 19 3.80 25.56 -7.61
N PHE A 20 5.03 25.46 -7.12
CA PHE A 20 5.38 25.66 -5.70
C PHE A 20 6.27 26.90 -5.50
N GLU A 21 6.05 27.94 -6.31
CA GLU A 21 6.76 29.21 -6.16
C GLU A 21 6.48 29.83 -4.78
N GLY A 22 7.52 30.31 -4.11
CA GLY A 22 7.42 30.85 -2.74
C GLY A 22 7.39 29.80 -1.62
N GLU A 23 7.31 28.51 -1.92
CA GLU A 23 7.38 27.44 -0.92
C GLU A 23 8.80 26.86 -0.76
N ASN A 24 9.06 26.26 0.42
CA ASN A 24 10.24 25.43 0.61
C ASN A 24 10.09 24.09 -0.15
N LYS A 25 10.73 24.02 -1.32
CA LYS A 25 10.71 22.86 -2.22
C LYS A 25 11.17 21.56 -1.56
N SER A 26 12.18 21.62 -0.70
CA SER A 26 12.65 20.44 0.03
C SER A 26 11.57 19.91 0.99
N ALA A 27 10.80 20.80 1.62
CA ALA A 27 9.67 20.39 2.45
C ALA A 27 8.54 19.77 1.63
N VAL A 28 8.23 20.32 0.45
CA VAL A 28 7.25 19.74 -0.49
C VAL A 28 7.67 18.32 -0.89
N ILE A 29 8.90 18.15 -1.34
CA ILE A 29 9.43 16.83 -1.74
C ILE A 29 9.44 15.85 -0.55
N THR A 30 9.83 16.32 0.64
CA THR A 30 9.83 15.47 1.84
C THR A 30 8.43 14.94 2.16
N ARG A 31 7.38 15.79 2.07
CA ARG A 31 5.99 15.34 2.26
C ARG A 31 5.57 14.31 1.21
N LEU A 32 5.95 14.52 -0.05
CA LEU A 32 5.66 13.57 -1.12
C LEU A 32 6.38 12.23 -0.89
N MET A 33 7.63 12.25 -0.45
CA MET A 33 8.38 11.04 -0.11
C MET A 33 7.75 10.27 1.05
N VAL A 34 7.34 10.95 2.12
CA VAL A 34 6.64 10.30 3.25
C VAL A 34 5.38 9.59 2.76
N ARG A 35 4.57 10.26 1.95
CA ARG A 35 3.36 9.65 1.37
C ARG A 35 3.68 8.42 0.50
N ALA A 36 4.71 8.51 -0.32
CA ALA A 36 5.13 7.40 -1.18
C ALA A 36 5.62 6.19 -0.36
N ILE A 37 6.34 6.43 0.75
CA ILE A 37 6.79 5.37 1.67
C ILE A 37 5.58 4.69 2.31
N GLU A 38 4.63 5.46 2.84
CA GLU A 38 3.42 4.91 3.49
C GLU A 38 2.59 4.05 2.53
N GLU A 39 2.47 4.47 1.26
CA GLU A 39 1.77 3.73 0.22
C GLU A 39 2.44 2.40 -0.11
N GLU A 40 3.77 2.40 -0.25
CA GLU A 40 4.55 1.17 -0.49
C GLU A 40 4.48 0.22 0.71
N GLU A 41 4.58 0.73 1.94
CA GLU A 41 4.44 -0.07 3.15
C GLU A 41 3.05 -0.68 3.29
N ARG A 42 2.00 0.08 2.96
CA ARG A 42 0.63 -0.44 2.95
C ARG A 42 0.48 -1.56 1.92
N THR A 43 1.01 -1.36 0.72
CA THR A 43 0.98 -2.35 -0.36
C THR A 43 1.73 -3.62 0.03
N ARG A 44 2.93 -3.48 0.61
CA ARG A 44 3.72 -4.61 1.11
C ARG A 44 2.97 -5.37 2.20
N ARG A 45 2.43 -4.68 3.22
CA ARG A 45 1.64 -5.31 4.29
C ARG A 45 0.44 -6.08 3.75
N SER A 46 -0.25 -5.55 2.74
CA SER A 46 -1.38 -6.23 2.11
C SER A 46 -0.93 -7.51 1.38
N ARG A 47 0.16 -7.45 0.60
CA ARG A 47 0.74 -8.61 -0.08
C ARG A 47 1.16 -9.69 0.91
N ASP A 48 1.87 -9.31 1.98
CA ASP A 48 2.32 -10.22 3.02
C ASP A 48 1.13 -10.90 3.73
N PHE A 49 0.06 -10.15 4.00
CA PHE A 49 -1.15 -10.72 4.59
C PHE A 49 -1.83 -11.75 3.68
N VAL A 50 -1.97 -11.43 2.39
CA VAL A 50 -2.54 -12.35 1.40
C VAL A 50 -1.71 -13.63 1.32
N GLU A 51 -0.38 -13.51 1.31
CA GLU A 51 0.51 -14.67 1.25
C GLU A 51 0.40 -15.54 2.51
N ARG A 52 0.36 -14.93 3.70
CA ARG A 52 0.10 -15.65 4.96
C ARG A 52 -1.24 -16.38 4.92
N LEU A 53 -2.29 -15.74 4.42
CA LEU A 53 -3.61 -16.36 4.31
C LEU A 53 -3.61 -17.54 3.33
N ARG A 54 -2.89 -17.43 2.21
CA ARG A 54 -2.68 -18.53 1.26
C ARG A 54 -1.99 -19.71 1.92
N GLN A 55 -0.95 -19.49 2.70
CA GLN A 55 -0.24 -20.54 3.42
C GLN A 55 -1.12 -21.24 4.46
N ILE A 56 -1.93 -20.48 5.19
CA ILE A 56 -2.90 -21.04 6.15
C ILE A 56 -3.93 -21.90 5.41
N ARG A 57 -4.51 -21.39 4.31
CA ARG A 57 -5.50 -22.13 3.51
C ARG A 57 -4.92 -23.39 2.88
N ALA A 58 -3.67 -23.36 2.43
CA ALA A 58 -3.00 -24.53 1.85
C ALA A 58 -2.83 -25.68 2.86
N ARG A 59 -2.77 -25.37 4.16
CA ARG A 59 -2.64 -26.37 5.24
C ARG A 59 -3.99 -26.86 5.79
N GLY A 60 -5.07 -26.12 5.55
CA GLY A 60 -6.41 -26.46 6.05
C GLY A 60 -7.19 -27.37 5.10
N ARG A 61 -8.13 -28.14 5.64
CA ARG A 61 -9.13 -28.83 4.80
C ARG A 61 -10.09 -27.78 4.22
N PRO A 62 -10.30 -27.73 2.89
CA PRO A 62 -11.33 -26.88 2.32
C PRO A 62 -12.70 -27.30 2.84
N VAL A 63 -13.47 -26.32 3.34
CA VAL A 63 -14.84 -26.53 3.80
C VAL A 63 -15.77 -26.33 2.61
N THR A 64 -16.66 -27.29 2.38
CA THR A 64 -17.63 -27.26 1.29
C THR A 64 -18.81 -26.35 1.61
N GLU A 65 -19.49 -25.87 0.59
CA GLU A 65 -20.66 -24.99 0.74
C GLU A 65 -21.79 -25.68 1.51
N ASP A 66 -21.95 -27.01 1.35
CA ASP A 66 -22.91 -27.82 2.09
C ASP A 66 -22.61 -27.93 3.58
N GLU A 67 -21.34 -28.01 3.96
CA GLU A 67 -20.92 -27.99 5.36
C GLU A 67 -21.19 -26.61 5.99
N ILE A 68 -20.93 -25.53 5.24
CA ILE A 68 -21.23 -24.16 5.69
C ILE A 68 -22.73 -23.96 5.86
N ARG A 69 -23.54 -24.42 4.90
CA ARG A 69 -25.01 -24.30 4.94
C ARG A 69 -25.58 -25.04 6.14
N ARG A 70 -25.17 -26.29 6.37
CA ARG A 70 -25.62 -27.07 7.53
C ARG A 70 -25.28 -26.40 8.85
N ALA A 71 -24.04 -25.93 9.02
CA ALA A 71 -23.64 -25.23 10.25
C ALA A 71 -24.46 -23.95 10.50
N ARG A 72 -24.83 -23.21 9.45
CA ARG A 72 -25.69 -22.00 9.57
C ARG A 72 -27.12 -22.32 9.97
N GLU A 73 -27.67 -23.42 9.48
CA GLU A 73 -29.02 -23.87 9.84
C GLU A 73 -29.08 -24.36 11.29
N GLU A 74 -28.03 -25.03 11.77
CA GLU A 74 -27.90 -25.45 13.16
C GLU A 74 -27.82 -24.26 14.13
N LEU A 75 -27.12 -23.18 13.75
CA LEU A 75 -27.02 -21.95 14.56
C LEU A 75 -28.30 -21.11 14.62
N ARG A 76 -29.28 -21.37 13.75
CA ARG A 76 -30.56 -20.64 13.71
C ARG A 76 -31.67 -21.33 14.53
N LYS A 77 -31.42 -22.54 15.01
CA LYS A 77 -32.30 -23.25 15.94
C LYS A 77 -32.00 -22.82 17.37
#